data_AF-A0A951KIG8-F1
#
_entry.id   AF-A0A951KIG8-F1
#
_cell.length_a   1.000
_cell.length_b   1.000
_cell.length_c   1.000
_cell.angle_alpha   90.00
_cell.angle_beta   90.00
_cell.angle_gamma   90.00
#
_symmetry.space_group_name_H-M   'P 1'
#
loop_
_entity.id
_entity.type
_entity.pdbx_description
1 polymer ?
#
loop_
_entity_poly.entity_id
_entity_poly.type
_entity_poly.pdbx_seq_one_letter_code
_entity_poly.pdbx_strand_id
1 'polypeptide(L)'
;MTVTDIAQYISGGLALALVMRLLLLRLHRVYKVFCAFLLFDLFSSAVFFVLTYGSFAHADYRIVWMALRPAAWILSLWMVYALVDAVLANLPGIRRLSHKILNGAFVGALLVALLTAEPEYAASKLAGSTDAVMRALGAAFVMERVIFMAALLVLLAVLAFILWFPVQMPRNLAVFSIGFTVFFLVTAALLLARTYLPGGSLSLFSDIATSVLAACYVYWLLFLNRAGETRPVRMGHSWGPAEQGRLVGQLEAMNTALLRSVRR
;
A
#
# COMPACT_ATOMS: atom_id res chain seq x y z
N MET A 1 0.78 3.85 -30.70
CA MET A 1 1.18 3.46 -29.34
C MET A 1 1.87 4.66 -28.72
N THR A 2 1.28 5.23 -27.69
CA THR A 2 1.92 6.30 -26.92
C THR A 2 2.93 5.69 -25.94
N VAL A 3 3.84 6.50 -25.40
CA VAL A 3 4.84 6.06 -24.42
C VAL A 3 4.18 5.47 -23.16
N THR A 4 3.00 5.99 -22.79
CA THR A 4 2.19 5.52 -21.68
C THR A 4 1.68 4.10 -21.89
N ASP A 5 1.28 3.75 -23.12
CA ASP A 5 0.81 2.40 -23.45
C ASP A 5 1.95 1.38 -23.24
N ILE A 6 3.15 1.72 -23.71
CA ILE A 6 4.35 0.88 -23.59
C ILE A 6 4.70 0.65 -22.11
N ALA A 7 4.71 1.72 -21.30
CA ALA A 7 4.98 1.61 -19.88
C ALA A 7 3.94 0.73 -19.15
N GLN A 8 2.67 0.83 -19.55
CA GLN A 8 1.60 0.00 -19.00
C GLN A 8 1.76 -1.48 -19.36
N TYR A 9 2.14 -1.80 -20.61
CA TYR A 9 2.43 -3.18 -21.02
C TYR A 9 3.61 -3.78 -20.25
N ILE A 10 4.69 -3.00 -20.08
CA ILE A 10 5.87 -3.44 -19.32
C ILE A 10 5.48 -3.71 -17.86
N SER A 11 4.73 -2.80 -17.24
CA SER A 11 4.25 -2.95 -15.87
C SER A 11 3.36 -4.19 -15.70
N GLY A 12 2.40 -4.42 -16.61
CA GLY A 12 1.55 -5.60 -16.60
C GLY A 12 2.32 -6.91 -16.79
N GLY A 13 3.29 -6.93 -17.70
CA GLY A 13 4.18 -8.08 -17.91
C GLY A 13 5.04 -8.38 -16.69
N LEU A 14 5.57 -7.36 -16.02
CA LEU A 14 6.34 -7.50 -14.78
C LEU A 14 5.47 -8.01 -13.62
N ALA A 15 4.25 -7.49 -13.48
CA ALA A 15 3.30 -7.96 -12.48
C ALA A 15 2.94 -9.45 -12.70
N LEU A 16 2.68 -9.84 -13.95
CA LEU A 16 2.42 -11.24 -14.30
C LEU A 16 3.62 -12.15 -14.01
N ALA A 17 4.83 -11.72 -14.40
CA ALA A 17 6.05 -12.45 -14.09
C ALA A 17 6.28 -12.60 -12.58
N LEU A 18 5.96 -11.57 -11.80
CA LEU A 18 6.05 -11.61 -10.35
C LEU A 18 5.05 -12.60 -9.74
N VAL A 19 3.79 -12.59 -10.20
CA VAL A 19 2.78 -13.57 -9.79
C VAL A 19 3.24 -14.99 -10.12
N MET A 20 3.71 -15.24 -11.35
CA MET A 20 4.24 -16.55 -11.73
C MET A 20 5.39 -16.98 -10.83
N ARG A 21 6.35 -16.09 -10.57
CA ARG A 21 7.49 -16.38 -9.69
C ARG A 21 7.05 -16.69 -8.25
N LEU A 22 6.08 -15.95 -7.70
CA LEU A 22 5.54 -16.21 -6.36
C LEU A 22 4.82 -17.57 -6.28
N LEU A 23 4.14 -17.98 -7.34
CA LEU A 23 3.52 -19.30 -7.45
C LEU A 23 4.58 -20.41 -7.51
N LEU A 24 5.59 -20.25 -8.37
CA LEU A 24 6.71 -21.21 -8.53
C LEU A 24 7.50 -21.38 -7.23
N LEU A 25 7.78 -20.28 -6.52
CA LEU A 25 8.51 -20.32 -5.24
C LEU A 25 7.63 -20.75 -4.05
N ARG A 26 6.33 -21.02 -4.27
CA ARG A 26 5.31 -21.32 -3.24
C ARG A 26 5.17 -20.24 -2.16
N LEU A 27 5.63 -19.01 -2.42
CA LEU A 27 5.52 -17.87 -1.51
C LEU A 27 4.08 -17.37 -1.37
N HIS A 28 3.18 -17.73 -2.29
CA HIS A 28 1.76 -17.39 -2.22
C HIS A 28 1.07 -17.85 -0.94
N ARG A 29 1.57 -18.91 -0.27
CA ARG A 29 1.01 -19.37 1.02
C ARG A 29 1.38 -18.47 2.20
N VAL A 30 2.54 -17.81 2.13
CA VAL A 30 3.02 -16.88 3.17
C VAL A 30 2.45 -15.48 2.90
N TYR A 31 2.58 -15.00 1.66
CA TYR A 31 2.14 -13.67 1.24
C TYR A 31 0.80 -13.71 0.49
N LYS A 32 -0.23 -14.27 1.14
CA LYS A 32 -1.57 -14.46 0.54
C LYS A 32 -2.20 -13.14 0.10
N VAL A 33 -2.18 -12.15 0.99
CA VAL A 33 -2.77 -10.83 0.73
C VAL A 33 -2.04 -10.13 -0.41
N PHE A 34 -0.70 -10.23 -0.46
CA PHE A 34 0.10 -9.68 -1.56
C PHE A 34 -0.24 -10.29 -2.91
N CYS A 35 -0.37 -11.62 -2.97
CA CYS A 35 -0.79 -12.27 -4.19
C CYS A 35 -2.21 -11.84 -4.60
N ALA A 36 -3.14 -11.72 -3.64
CA ALA A 36 -4.49 -11.23 -3.93
C ALA A 36 -4.49 -9.78 -4.45
N PHE A 37 -3.67 -8.91 -3.86
CA PHE A 37 -3.50 -7.53 -4.32
C PHE A 37 -2.92 -7.46 -5.74
N LEU A 38 -1.85 -8.21 -6.03
CA LEU A 38 -1.26 -8.24 -7.38
C LEU A 38 -2.23 -8.81 -8.43
N LEU A 39 -2.97 -9.86 -8.09
CA LEU A 39 -3.98 -10.43 -8.98
C LEU A 39 -5.11 -9.44 -9.23
N PHE A 40 -5.53 -8.70 -8.20
CA PHE A 40 -6.54 -7.66 -8.34
C PHE A 40 -6.04 -6.48 -9.18
N ASP A 41 -4.79 -6.05 -9.00
CA ASP A 41 -4.17 -4.98 -9.79
C ASP A 41 -4.06 -5.38 -11.27
N LEU A 42 -3.64 -6.63 -11.54
CA LEU A 42 -3.59 -7.20 -12.88
C LEU A 42 -5.00 -7.32 -13.50
N PHE A 43 -5.98 -7.76 -12.72
CA PHE A 43 -7.38 -7.83 -13.14
C PHE A 43 -7.92 -6.43 -13.48
N SER A 44 -7.71 -5.44 -12.61
CA SER A 44 -8.13 -4.06 -12.83
C SER A 44 -7.48 -3.47 -14.09
N SER A 45 -6.19 -3.77 -14.32
CA SER A 45 -5.48 -3.37 -15.53
C SER A 45 -6.04 -4.04 -16.79
N ALA A 46 -6.39 -5.33 -16.71
CA ALA A 46 -7.01 -6.06 -17.82
C ALA A 46 -8.41 -5.53 -18.15
N VAL A 47 -9.23 -5.24 -17.13
CA VAL A 47 -10.56 -4.61 -17.31
C VAL A 47 -10.41 -3.26 -18.01
N PHE A 48 -9.45 -2.43 -17.59
CA PHE A 48 -9.16 -1.16 -18.24
C PHE A 48 -8.78 -1.33 -19.72
N PHE A 49 -7.94 -2.33 -20.02
CA PHE A 49 -7.54 -2.63 -21.38
C PHE A 49 -8.73 -3.03 -22.26
N VAL A 50 -9.58 -3.92 -21.76
CA VAL A 50 -10.79 -4.38 -22.48
C VAL A 50 -11.78 -3.25 -22.71
N LEU A 51 -11.94 -2.33 -21.76
CA LEU A 51 -12.83 -1.18 -21.92
C LEU A 51 -12.27 -0.13 -22.90
N THR A 52 -10.95 0.09 -22.91
CA THR A 52 -10.31 1.08 -23.77
C THR A 52 -10.19 0.62 -25.23
N TYR A 53 -9.86 -0.66 -25.45
CA TYR A 53 -9.58 -1.19 -26.80
C TYR A 53 -10.64 -2.17 -27.30
N GLY A 54 -11.54 -2.65 -26.45
CA GLY A 54 -12.66 -3.51 -26.86
C GLY A 54 -13.84 -2.69 -27.38
N SER A 55 -14.75 -3.37 -28.09
CA SER A 55 -15.97 -2.78 -28.66
C SER A 55 -17.03 -2.36 -27.63
N PHE A 56 -16.69 -2.36 -26.32
CA PHE A 56 -17.60 -2.01 -25.21
C PHE A 56 -17.64 -0.51 -24.94
N ALA A 57 -17.70 0.31 -26.00
CA ALA A 57 -17.68 1.78 -25.92
C ALA A 57 -18.86 2.40 -25.14
N HIS A 58 -19.88 1.61 -24.79
CA HIS A 58 -21.07 2.05 -24.06
C HIS A 58 -20.97 1.92 -22.52
N ALA A 59 -19.97 1.20 -22.00
CA ALA A 59 -19.79 1.11 -20.55
C ALA A 59 -19.11 2.39 -20.03
N ASP A 60 -19.77 3.11 -19.13
CA ASP A 60 -19.16 4.29 -18.51
C ASP A 60 -17.97 3.86 -17.63
N TYR A 61 -16.78 4.16 -18.12
CA TYR A 61 -15.50 3.91 -17.46
C TYR A 61 -15.51 4.39 -15.99
N ARG A 62 -16.18 5.51 -15.70
CA ARG A 62 -16.23 6.10 -14.35
C ARG A 62 -16.90 5.16 -13.36
N ILE A 63 -17.98 4.50 -13.78
CA ILE A 63 -18.75 3.59 -12.93
C ILE A 63 -17.94 2.33 -12.65
N VAL A 64 -17.32 1.76 -13.68
CA VAL A 64 -16.47 0.57 -13.51
C VAL A 64 -15.28 0.87 -12.60
N TRP A 65 -14.63 2.02 -12.80
CA TRP A 65 -13.54 2.48 -11.96
C TRP A 65 -13.99 2.64 -10.51
N MET A 66 -15.11 3.34 -10.26
CA MET A 66 -15.66 3.52 -8.91
C MET A 66 -16.01 2.19 -8.22
N ALA A 67 -16.46 1.18 -8.97
CA ALA A 67 -16.77 -0.13 -8.41
C ALA A 67 -15.51 -0.91 -8.00
N LEU A 68 -14.40 -0.77 -8.74
CA LEU A 68 -13.14 -1.48 -8.46
C LEU A 68 -12.34 -0.83 -7.32
N ARG A 69 -12.46 0.48 -7.11
CA ARG A 69 -11.66 1.21 -6.11
C ARG A 69 -11.84 0.75 -4.66
N PRO A 70 -13.07 0.52 -4.14
CA PRO A 70 -13.24 0.02 -2.78
C PRO A 70 -12.50 -1.29 -2.53
N ALA A 71 -12.48 -2.20 -3.51
CA ALA A 71 -11.74 -3.45 -3.40
C ALA A 71 -10.23 -3.21 -3.33
N ALA A 72 -9.68 -2.28 -4.13
CA ALA A 72 -8.29 -1.86 -4.03
C ALA A 72 -7.98 -1.28 -2.65
N TRP A 73 -8.84 -0.41 -2.11
CA TRP A 73 -8.66 0.20 -0.78
C TRP A 73 -8.61 -0.88 0.31
N ILE A 74 -9.55 -1.82 0.29
CA ILE A 74 -9.61 -2.91 1.27
C ILE A 74 -8.35 -3.78 1.19
N LEU A 75 -7.92 -4.17 -0.02
CA LEU A 75 -6.72 -4.98 -0.20
C LEU A 75 -5.45 -4.24 0.24
N SER A 76 -5.35 -2.95 -0.07
CA SER A 76 -4.27 -2.07 0.40
C SER A 76 -4.19 -2.01 1.91
N LEU A 77 -5.33 -1.76 2.58
CA LEU A 77 -5.39 -1.72 4.05
C LEU A 77 -5.06 -3.08 4.66
N TRP A 78 -5.61 -4.15 4.09
CA TRP A 78 -5.31 -5.51 4.53
C TRP A 78 -3.83 -5.84 4.38
N MET A 79 -3.16 -5.31 3.36
CA MET A 79 -1.70 -5.44 3.26
C MET A 79 -0.97 -4.82 4.42
N VAL A 80 -1.38 -3.61 4.82
CA VAL A 80 -0.77 -2.91 5.96
C VAL A 80 -0.96 -3.73 7.24
N TYR A 81 -2.16 -4.27 7.48
CA TYR A 81 -2.38 -5.21 8.60
C TYR A 81 -1.48 -6.44 8.49
N ALA A 82 -1.43 -7.09 7.32
CA ALA A 82 -0.62 -8.28 7.11
C ALA A 82 0.87 -8.00 7.37
N LEU A 83 1.36 -6.82 6.99
CA LEU A 83 2.73 -6.41 7.25
C LEU A 83 2.98 -6.16 8.74
N VAL A 84 2.09 -5.43 9.41
CA VAL A 84 2.16 -5.18 10.86
C VAL A 84 2.15 -6.50 11.63
N ASP A 85 1.26 -7.42 11.27
CA ASP A 85 1.15 -8.75 11.89
C ASP A 85 2.43 -9.58 11.70
N ALA A 86 3.00 -9.56 10.49
CA ALA A 86 4.21 -10.30 10.17
C ALA A 86 5.44 -9.72 10.88
N VAL A 87 5.55 -8.39 10.94
CA VAL A 87 6.66 -7.69 11.61
C VAL A 87 6.60 -7.91 13.12
N LEU A 88 5.40 -7.79 13.71
CA LEU A 88 5.18 -7.87 15.16
C LEU A 88 4.80 -9.28 15.62
N ALA A 89 5.05 -10.31 14.81
CA ALA A 89 4.70 -11.69 15.12
C ALA A 89 5.25 -12.15 16.49
N ASN A 90 6.45 -11.68 16.85
CA ASN A 90 7.13 -11.99 18.11
C ASN A 90 6.69 -11.09 19.29
N LEU A 91 5.87 -10.07 19.07
CA LEU A 91 5.51 -9.03 20.05
C LEU A 91 3.97 -8.87 20.14
N PRO A 92 3.24 -9.86 20.68
CA PRO A 92 1.78 -9.93 20.58
C PRO A 92 1.02 -8.80 21.29
N GLY A 93 1.57 -8.23 22.37
CA GLY A 93 1.03 -7.08 23.07
C GLY A 93 1.13 -5.80 22.26
N ILE A 94 2.31 -5.55 21.66
CA ILE A 94 2.52 -4.41 20.75
C ILE A 94 1.63 -4.57 19.51
N ARG A 95 1.57 -5.77 18.93
CA ARG A 95 0.71 -6.08 17.77
C ARG A 95 -0.75 -5.71 18.00
N ARG A 96 -1.31 -6.07 19.17
CA ARG A 96 -2.70 -5.69 19.53
C ARG A 96 -2.89 -4.19 19.67
N LEU A 97 -1.94 -3.51 20.29
CA LEU A 97 -1.97 -2.05 20.40
C LEU A 97 -1.89 -1.41 19.00
N SER A 98 -0.99 -1.89 18.15
CA SER A 98 -0.86 -1.45 16.76
C SER A 98 -2.17 -1.62 15.99
N HIS A 99 -2.91 -2.72 16.18
CA HIS A 99 -4.24 -2.88 15.56
C HIS A 99 -5.26 -1.86 16.05
N LYS A 100 -5.26 -1.53 17.35
CA LYS A 100 -6.14 -0.48 17.88
C LYS A 100 -5.80 0.89 17.30
N ILE A 101 -4.52 1.23 17.23
CA ILE A 101 -4.03 2.47 16.63
C ILE A 101 -4.40 2.51 15.14
N LEU A 102 -4.21 1.39 14.43
CA LEU A 102 -4.50 1.27 13.01
C LEU A 102 -6.00 1.44 12.71
N ASN A 103 -6.86 0.76 13.47
CA ASN A 103 -8.31 0.95 13.39
C ASN A 103 -8.68 2.42 13.65
N GLY A 104 -8.11 3.03 14.69
CA GLY A 104 -8.36 4.44 15.03
C GLY A 104 -7.89 5.38 13.92
N ALA A 105 -6.72 5.14 13.34
CA ALA A 105 -6.19 5.92 12.23
C ALA A 105 -7.07 5.81 10.99
N PHE A 106 -7.58 4.62 10.66
CA PHE A 106 -8.45 4.42 9.51
C PHE A 106 -9.86 5.00 9.71
N VAL A 107 -10.44 4.88 10.90
CA VAL A 107 -11.70 5.57 11.23
C VAL A 107 -11.50 7.08 11.18
N GLY A 108 -10.41 7.59 11.74
CA GLY A 108 -10.06 9.02 11.67
C GLY A 108 -9.87 9.50 10.23
N ALA A 109 -9.16 8.73 9.40
CA ALA A 109 -8.96 9.01 7.98
C ALA A 109 -10.31 9.02 7.23
N LEU A 110 -11.20 8.08 7.50
CA LEU A 110 -12.55 8.05 6.92
C LEU A 110 -13.35 9.30 7.30
N LEU A 111 -13.32 9.70 8.57
CA LEU A 111 -14.00 10.92 9.04
C LEU A 111 -13.44 12.17 8.36
N VAL A 112 -12.11 12.30 8.29
CA VAL A 112 -11.45 13.40 7.58
C VAL A 112 -11.88 13.42 6.12
N ALA A 113 -11.87 12.28 5.43
CA ALA A 113 -12.26 12.19 4.02
C ALA A 113 -13.72 12.62 3.80
N LEU A 114 -14.64 12.22 4.67
CA LEU A 114 -16.04 12.63 4.60
C LEU A 114 -16.22 14.13 4.86
N LEU A 115 -15.47 14.68 5.82
CA LEU A 115 -15.51 16.11 6.16
C LEU A 115 -14.87 16.99 5.07
N THR A 116 -13.84 16.49 4.36
CA THR A 116 -13.17 17.25 3.29
C THR A 116 -13.78 17.04 1.92
N ALA A 117 -14.60 15.99 1.70
CA ALA A 117 -15.20 15.69 0.40
C ALA A 117 -16.11 16.82 -0.12
N GLU A 118 -17.00 17.35 0.72
CA GLU A 118 -17.91 18.45 0.36
C GLU A 118 -17.17 19.75 -0.01
N PRO A 119 -16.25 20.30 0.82
CA PRO A 119 -15.55 21.52 0.46
C PRO A 119 -14.62 21.34 -0.75
N GLU A 120 -13.99 20.17 -0.91
CA GLU A 120 -13.18 19.88 -2.11
C GLU A 120 -14.03 19.76 -3.37
N TYR A 121 -15.22 19.15 -3.28
CA TYR A 121 -16.15 19.12 -4.39
C TYR A 121 -16.60 20.53 -4.77
N ALA A 122 -17.03 21.33 -3.78
CA ALA A 122 -17.47 22.71 -3.99
C ALA A 122 -16.37 23.62 -4.56
N ALA A 123 -15.11 23.42 -4.15
CA ALA A 123 -13.96 24.16 -4.67
C ALA A 123 -13.47 23.65 -6.03
N SER A 124 -13.84 22.43 -6.42
CA SER A 124 -13.41 21.85 -7.69
C SER A 124 -14.21 22.43 -8.87
N LYS A 125 -13.60 22.44 -10.07
CA LYS A 125 -14.27 22.80 -11.33
C LYS A 125 -15.47 21.89 -11.68
N LEU A 126 -15.70 20.82 -10.91
CA LEU A 126 -16.80 19.87 -11.07
C LEU A 126 -18.07 20.32 -10.34
N ALA A 127 -17.98 21.30 -9.43
CA ALA A 127 -19.12 21.85 -8.67
C ALA A 127 -20.26 22.43 -9.55
N GLY A 128 -19.95 22.82 -10.78
CA GLY A 128 -20.93 23.30 -11.75
C GLY A 128 -21.77 22.21 -12.42
N SER A 129 -21.46 20.92 -12.19
CA SER A 129 -22.21 19.79 -12.74
C SER A 129 -23.24 19.28 -11.73
N THR A 130 -24.51 19.20 -12.13
CA THR A 130 -25.63 18.64 -11.35
C THR A 130 -25.65 17.12 -11.31
N ASP A 131 -24.65 16.46 -11.91
CA ASP A 131 -24.60 15.01 -12.06
C ASP A 131 -24.10 14.33 -10.78
N ALA A 132 -24.92 13.43 -10.23
CA ALA A 132 -24.60 12.65 -9.04
C ALA A 132 -23.33 11.78 -9.24
N VAL A 133 -23.05 11.35 -10.47
CA VAL A 133 -21.86 10.54 -10.81
C VAL A 133 -20.59 11.36 -10.62
N MET A 134 -20.59 12.65 -10.97
CA MET A 134 -19.41 13.52 -10.82
C MET A 134 -19.09 13.80 -9.35
N ARG A 135 -20.11 14.00 -8.54
CA ARG A 135 -19.95 14.16 -7.09
C ARG A 135 -19.42 12.89 -6.43
N ALA A 136 -19.95 11.73 -6.81
CA ALA A 136 -19.46 10.44 -6.34
C ALA A 136 -18.00 10.19 -6.75
N LEU A 137 -17.63 10.56 -7.97
CA LEU A 137 -16.25 10.45 -8.47
C LEU A 137 -15.29 11.36 -7.69
N GLY A 138 -15.70 12.60 -7.41
CA GLY A 138 -14.93 13.52 -6.57
C GLY A 138 -14.69 12.96 -5.17
N ALA A 139 -15.76 12.49 -4.51
CA ALA A 139 -15.66 11.86 -3.20
C ALA A 139 -14.75 10.61 -3.22
N ALA A 140 -14.82 9.79 -4.27
CA ALA A 140 -13.98 8.61 -4.43
C ALA A 140 -12.48 8.97 -4.52
N PHE A 141 -12.11 10.07 -5.19
CA PHE A 141 -10.73 10.53 -5.23
C PHE A 141 -10.22 11.02 -3.87
N VAL A 142 -11.05 11.76 -3.13
CA VAL A 142 -10.71 12.22 -1.76
C VAL A 142 -10.50 11.02 -0.85
N MET A 143 -11.43 10.07 -0.88
CA MET A 143 -11.36 8.82 -0.12
C MET A 143 -10.10 8.02 -0.45
N GLU A 144 -9.82 7.80 -1.75
CA GLU A 144 -8.61 7.11 -2.20
C GLU A 144 -7.35 7.79 -1.66
N ARG A 145 -7.23 9.11 -1.82
CA ARG A 145 -6.09 9.88 -1.34
C ARG A 145 -5.90 9.75 0.18
N VAL A 146 -6.97 9.93 0.95
CA VAL A 146 -6.89 9.91 2.42
C VAL A 146 -6.56 8.50 2.94
N ILE A 147 -7.16 7.46 2.36
CA ILE A 147 -6.88 6.05 2.72
C ILE A 147 -5.42 5.70 2.45
N PHE A 148 -4.90 6.01 1.25
CA PHE A 148 -3.51 5.71 0.91
C PHE A 148 -2.51 6.51 1.73
N MET A 149 -2.81 7.78 2.07
CA MET A 149 -1.98 8.59 2.96
C MET A 149 -1.95 8.05 4.38
N ALA A 150 -3.11 7.65 4.93
CA ALA A 150 -3.18 7.05 6.25
C ALA A 150 -2.42 5.72 6.30
N ALA A 151 -2.60 4.87 5.29
CA ALA A 151 -1.87 3.61 5.12
C ALA A 151 -0.34 3.84 5.05
N LEU A 152 0.11 4.82 4.26
CA LEU A 152 1.52 5.20 4.15
C LEU A 152 2.09 5.68 5.49
N LEU A 153 1.38 6.55 6.21
CA LEU A 153 1.86 7.07 7.51
C LEU A 153 2.01 5.95 8.54
N VAL A 154 1.06 5.02 8.61
CA VAL A 154 1.17 3.83 9.47
C VAL A 154 2.40 3.02 9.06
N LEU A 155 2.56 2.76 7.76
CA LEU A 155 3.65 1.96 7.24
C LEU A 155 5.01 2.57 7.59
N LEU A 156 5.15 3.89 7.44
CA LEU A 156 6.35 4.64 7.82
C LEU A 156 6.58 4.58 9.33
N ALA A 157 5.54 4.69 10.15
CA ALA A 157 5.66 4.56 11.60
C ALA A 157 6.12 3.15 12.02
N VAL A 158 5.58 2.10 11.39
CA VAL A 158 6.02 0.71 11.61
C VAL A 158 7.46 0.52 11.14
N LEU A 159 7.83 1.06 9.98
CA LEU A 159 9.20 0.97 9.48
C LEU A 159 10.18 1.72 10.38
N ALA A 160 9.83 2.91 10.84
CA ALA A 160 10.63 3.67 11.81
C ALA A 160 10.81 2.90 13.12
N PHE A 161 9.74 2.24 13.60
CA PHE A 161 9.79 1.37 14.76
C PHE A 161 10.76 0.18 14.55
N ILE A 162 10.75 -0.47 13.40
CA ILE A 162 11.69 -1.55 13.06
C ILE A 162 13.14 -1.04 12.93
N LEU A 163 13.33 0.15 12.38
CA LEU A 163 14.67 0.73 12.25
C LEU A 163 15.26 1.09 13.62
N TRP A 164 14.39 1.51 14.55
CA TRP A 164 14.77 1.86 15.92
C TRP A 164 15.00 0.64 16.80
N PHE A 165 14.09 -0.34 16.77
CA PHE A 165 14.16 -1.56 17.57
C PHE A 165 14.66 -2.74 16.72
N PRO A 166 15.73 -3.45 17.11
CA PRO A 166 16.30 -4.55 16.33
C PRO A 166 15.39 -5.79 16.37
N VAL A 167 14.27 -5.75 15.65
CA VAL A 167 13.31 -6.86 15.52
C VAL A 167 13.86 -7.87 14.51
N GLN A 168 13.86 -9.14 14.90
CA GLN A 168 14.25 -10.23 14.00
C GLN A 168 13.11 -10.51 13.02
N MET A 169 13.35 -10.33 11.72
CA MET A 169 12.38 -10.65 10.67
C MET A 169 13.03 -11.42 9.52
N PRO A 170 12.28 -12.25 8.78
CA PRO A 170 12.84 -12.92 7.61
C PRO A 170 13.24 -11.88 6.55
N ARG A 171 14.34 -12.16 5.84
CA ARG A 171 14.88 -11.26 4.80
C ARG A 171 13.82 -10.83 3.79
N ASN A 172 12.97 -11.77 3.38
CA ASN A 172 11.92 -11.51 2.42
C ASN A 172 10.89 -10.52 2.93
N LEU A 173 10.51 -10.60 4.22
CA LEU A 173 9.59 -9.63 4.81
C LEU A 173 10.19 -8.23 4.78
N ALA A 174 11.49 -8.14 5.02
CA ALA A 174 12.19 -6.87 5.03
C ALA A 174 12.28 -6.22 3.62
N VAL A 175 12.67 -7.02 2.62
CA VAL A 175 12.62 -6.64 1.19
C VAL A 175 11.20 -6.24 0.80
N PHE A 176 10.23 -7.03 1.22
CA PHE A 176 8.81 -6.78 0.95
C PHE A 176 8.37 -5.43 1.52
N SER A 177 8.62 -5.16 2.81
CA SER A 177 8.29 -3.90 3.48
C SER A 177 8.91 -2.68 2.79
N ILE A 178 10.18 -2.76 2.38
CA ILE A 178 10.85 -1.65 1.69
C ILE A 178 10.19 -1.35 0.36
N GLY A 179 10.03 -2.36 -0.51
CA GLY A 179 9.39 -2.18 -1.81
C GLY A 179 7.96 -1.66 -1.67
N PHE A 180 7.22 -2.15 -0.66
CA PHE A 180 5.84 -1.73 -0.42
C PHE A 180 5.74 -0.30 0.10
N THR A 181 6.73 0.15 0.87
CA THR A 181 6.83 1.54 1.32
C THR A 181 7.06 2.48 0.15
N VAL A 182 7.98 2.14 -0.75
CA VAL A 182 8.22 2.93 -1.97
C VAL A 182 6.96 2.95 -2.84
N PHE A 183 6.29 1.81 -3.00
CA PHE A 183 5.04 1.70 -3.75
C PHE A 183 3.95 2.66 -3.20
N PHE A 184 3.70 2.63 -1.88
CA PHE A 184 2.71 3.51 -1.25
C PHE A 184 3.12 4.97 -1.31
N LEU A 185 4.40 5.27 -1.12
CA LEU A 185 4.93 6.63 -1.17
C LEU A 185 4.70 7.27 -2.54
N VAL A 186 5.05 6.55 -3.61
CA VAL A 186 4.89 7.02 -5.00
C VAL A 186 3.40 7.16 -5.35
N THR A 187 2.57 6.20 -4.95
CA THR A 187 1.13 6.24 -5.21
C THR A 187 0.48 7.43 -4.48
N ALA A 188 0.82 7.64 -3.21
CA ALA A 188 0.33 8.77 -2.43
C ALA A 188 0.80 10.12 -3.01
N ALA A 189 2.07 10.20 -3.42
CA ALA A 189 2.61 11.39 -4.09
C ALA A 189 1.87 11.69 -5.40
N LEU A 190 1.55 10.68 -6.20
CA LEU A 190 0.78 10.85 -7.44
C LEU A 190 -0.65 11.33 -7.16
N LEU A 191 -1.31 10.82 -6.12
CA LEU A 191 -2.66 11.28 -5.72
C LEU A 191 -2.65 12.73 -5.22
N LEU A 192 -1.62 13.14 -4.49
CA LEU A 192 -1.41 14.54 -4.09
C LEU A 192 -1.12 15.43 -5.30
N ALA A 193 -0.21 15.00 -6.17
CA ALA A 193 0.11 15.67 -7.42
C ALA A 193 -1.14 15.92 -8.26
N ARG A 194 -2.01 14.91 -8.41
CA ARG A 194 -3.27 15.04 -9.14
C ARG A 194 -4.24 16.04 -8.51
N THR A 195 -4.20 16.19 -7.20
CA THR A 195 -5.07 17.13 -6.47
C THR A 195 -4.57 18.57 -6.61
N TYR A 196 -3.27 18.80 -6.49
CA TYR A 196 -2.72 20.15 -6.31
C TYR A 196 -1.95 20.70 -7.51
N LEU A 197 -1.46 19.87 -8.44
CA LEU A 197 -0.70 20.34 -9.60
C LEU A 197 -1.60 20.67 -10.81
N PRO A 198 -1.27 21.73 -11.57
CA PRO A 198 -1.90 22.00 -12.86
C PRO A 198 -1.63 20.88 -13.87
N GLY A 199 -2.57 20.66 -14.80
CA GLY A 199 -2.56 19.51 -15.72
C GLY A 199 -1.32 19.36 -16.60
N GLY A 200 -0.54 20.43 -16.83
CA GLY A 200 0.69 20.38 -17.63
C GLY A 200 1.85 19.63 -16.96
N SER A 201 1.92 19.61 -15.62
CA SER A 201 2.98 18.88 -14.89
C SER A 201 2.56 17.46 -14.52
N LEU A 202 1.27 17.13 -14.61
CA LEU A 202 0.73 15.84 -14.16
C LEU A 202 1.20 14.67 -15.02
N SER A 203 1.38 14.88 -16.33
CA SER A 203 1.86 13.84 -17.25
C SER A 203 3.25 13.34 -16.85
N LEU A 204 4.20 14.27 -16.64
CA LEU A 204 5.56 13.95 -16.20
C LEU A 204 5.57 13.21 -14.86
N PHE A 205 4.77 13.66 -13.89
CA PHE A 205 4.65 12.97 -12.60
C PHE A 205 4.08 11.55 -12.75
N SER A 206 3.08 11.37 -13.62
CA SER A 206 2.50 10.06 -13.92
C SER A 206 3.50 9.11 -14.57
N ASP A 207 4.30 9.60 -15.51
CA ASP A 207 5.32 8.80 -16.20
C ASP A 207 6.44 8.35 -15.24
N ILE A 208 6.91 9.27 -14.38
CA ILE A 208 7.89 8.96 -13.34
C ILE A 208 7.31 7.95 -12.35
N ALA A 209 6.09 8.18 -11.86
CA ALA A 209 5.44 7.28 -10.92
C ALA A 209 5.32 5.86 -11.50
N THR A 210 4.84 5.73 -12.73
CA THR A 210 4.71 4.45 -13.42
C THR A 210 6.06 3.73 -13.54
N SER A 211 7.13 4.47 -13.87
CA SER A 211 8.48 3.93 -13.98
C SER A 211 9.01 3.40 -12.64
N VAL A 212 8.77 4.13 -11.54
CA VAL A 212 9.18 3.71 -10.19
C VAL A 212 8.36 2.51 -9.71
N LEU A 213 7.06 2.46 -10.00
CA LEU A 213 6.21 1.30 -9.69
C LEU A 213 6.67 0.05 -10.46
N ALA A 214 7.01 0.17 -11.74
CA ALA A 214 7.61 -0.91 -12.52
C ALA A 214 8.95 -1.37 -11.92
N ALA A 215 9.80 -0.44 -11.48
CA ALA A 215 11.04 -0.76 -10.79
C ALA A 215 10.80 -1.50 -9.46
N CYS A 216 9.70 -1.23 -8.75
CA CYS A 216 9.30 -1.99 -7.56
C CYS A 216 8.98 -3.45 -7.91
N TYR A 217 8.29 -3.71 -9.03
CA TYR A 217 8.06 -5.07 -9.51
C TYR A 217 9.36 -5.80 -9.87
N VAL A 218 10.30 -5.11 -10.55
CA VAL A 218 11.63 -5.65 -10.84
C VAL A 218 12.40 -5.94 -9.54
N TYR A 219 12.33 -5.04 -8.56
CA TYR A 219 12.96 -5.22 -7.26
C TYR A 219 12.43 -6.47 -6.56
N TRP A 220 11.11 -6.65 -6.46
CA TRP A 220 10.54 -7.87 -5.87
C TRP A 220 10.87 -9.12 -6.67
N LEU A 221 10.88 -9.03 -8.00
CA LEU A 221 11.34 -10.12 -8.84
C LEU A 221 12.76 -10.51 -8.46
N LEU A 222 13.72 -9.59 -8.41
CA LEU A 222 15.12 -9.96 -8.18
C LEU A 222 15.38 -10.44 -6.75
N PHE A 223 14.78 -9.80 -5.74
CA PHE A 223 15.16 -10.00 -4.34
C PHE A 223 14.32 -11.02 -3.57
N LEU A 224 13.07 -11.32 -3.97
CA LEU A 224 12.26 -12.35 -3.33
C LEU A 224 12.74 -13.76 -3.74
N ASN A 225 13.09 -14.56 -2.74
CA ASN A 225 13.54 -15.94 -2.95
C ASN A 225 13.14 -16.84 -1.78
N ARG A 226 12.88 -18.12 -2.03
CA ARG A 226 12.47 -19.10 -1.01
C ARG A 226 13.47 -19.25 0.14
N ALA A 227 14.77 -19.10 -0.15
CA ALA A 227 15.83 -19.13 0.87
C ALA A 227 15.82 -17.94 1.84
N GLY A 228 15.12 -16.85 1.50
CA GLY A 228 15.00 -15.66 2.35
C GLY A 228 13.96 -15.78 3.47
N GLU A 229 13.14 -16.85 3.47
CA GLU A 229 12.20 -17.15 4.57
C GLU A 229 12.88 -17.81 5.77
N THR A 230 13.93 -18.61 5.54
CA THR A 230 14.60 -19.38 6.60
C THR A 230 15.77 -18.64 7.23
N ARG A 231 16.21 -17.52 6.63
CA ARG A 231 17.30 -16.70 7.15
C ARG A 231 16.73 -15.48 7.87
N PRO A 232 16.73 -15.46 9.22
CA PRO A 232 16.36 -14.26 9.95
C PRO A 232 17.41 -13.18 9.68
N VAL A 233 16.96 -12.02 9.21
CA VAL A 233 17.78 -10.82 9.07
C VAL A 233 17.38 -9.86 10.17
N ARG A 234 18.38 -9.42 10.95
CA ARG A 234 18.19 -8.33 11.89
C ARG A 234 18.31 -7.03 11.11
N MET A 235 17.20 -6.32 10.94
CA MET A 235 17.23 -4.92 10.54
C MET A 235 17.21 -4.05 11.79
N GLY A 236 18.00 -2.98 11.75
CA GLY A 236 18.13 -2.03 12.84
C GLY A 236 19.48 -1.33 12.78
N HIS A 237 19.57 -0.17 13.42
CA HIS A 237 20.84 0.51 13.65
C HIS A 237 21.82 -0.44 14.35
N SER A 238 23.12 -0.38 14.00
CA SER A 238 24.16 -1.24 14.55
C SER A 238 24.51 -0.83 15.98
N TRP A 239 23.57 -1.01 16.90
CA TRP A 239 23.78 -0.81 18.33
C TRP A 239 24.83 -1.80 18.86
N GLY A 240 25.64 -1.41 19.83
CA GLY A 240 26.55 -2.33 20.51
C GLY A 240 25.78 -3.48 21.17
N PRO A 241 26.37 -4.70 21.27
CA PRO A 241 25.65 -5.90 21.76
C PRO A 241 25.02 -5.72 23.16
N ALA A 242 25.60 -4.88 24.02
CA ALA A 242 25.05 -4.56 25.34
C ALA A 242 23.80 -3.66 25.28
N GLU A 243 23.80 -2.63 24.42
CA GLU A 243 22.63 -1.77 24.22
C GLU A 243 21.48 -2.49 23.53
N GLN A 244 21.80 -3.42 22.61
CA GLN A 244 20.82 -4.29 21.98
C GLN A 244 20.06 -5.12 23.02
N GLY A 245 20.78 -5.77 23.94
CA GLY A 245 20.16 -6.54 25.02
C GLY A 245 19.23 -5.70 25.89
N ARG A 246 19.64 -4.46 26.20
CA ARG A 246 18.81 -3.51 26.95
C ARG A 246 17.53 -3.13 26.19
N LEU A 247 17.62 -2.80 24.91
CA LEU A 247 16.48 -2.39 24.09
C LEU A 247 15.47 -3.53 23.88
N VAL A 248 15.96 -4.75 23.64
CA VAL A 248 15.09 -5.94 23.56
C VAL A 248 14.40 -6.21 24.89
N GLY A 249 15.13 -6.12 26.02
CA GLY A 249 14.54 -6.27 27.36
C GLY A 249 13.47 -5.21 27.67
N GLN A 250 13.70 -3.94 27.29
CA GLN A 250 12.68 -2.89 27.40
C GLN A 250 11.44 -3.20 26.56
N LEU A 251 11.64 -3.69 25.34
CA LEU A 251 10.56 -4.04 24.43
C LEU A 251 9.68 -5.18 24.98
N GLU A 252 10.31 -6.20 25.56
CA GLU A 252 9.61 -7.31 26.23
C GLU A 252 8.85 -6.85 27.48
N ALA A 253 9.44 -5.95 28.26
CA ALA A 253 8.77 -5.35 29.42
C ALA A 253 7.53 -4.55 29.00
N MET A 254 7.64 -3.71 27.96
CA MET A 254 6.50 -2.96 27.39
C MET A 254 5.43 -3.90 26.85
N ASN A 255 5.83 -4.92 26.09
CA ASN A 255 4.92 -5.93 25.54
C ASN A 255 4.14 -6.64 26.67
N THR A 256 4.82 -6.99 27.76
CA THR A 256 4.21 -7.63 28.94
C THR A 256 3.26 -6.69 29.67
N ALA A 257 3.64 -5.42 29.85
CA ALA A 257 2.78 -4.42 30.48
C ALA A 257 1.48 -4.18 29.69
N LEU A 258 1.58 -4.05 28.36
CA LEU A 258 0.43 -3.89 27.46
C LEU A 258 -0.50 -5.12 27.47
N LEU A 259 0.06 -6.33 27.59
CA LEU A 259 -0.76 -7.54 27.72
C LEU A 259 -1.54 -7.56 29.04
N ARG A 260 -0.98 -7.03 30.14
CA ARG A 260 -1.66 -6.95 31.44
C ARG A 260 -2.76 -5.89 31.46
N SER A 261 -2.52 -4.72 30.87
CA SER A 261 -3.52 -3.63 30.85
C SER A 261 -4.76 -3.96 30.03
N VAL A 262 -4.66 -4.87 29.06
CA VAL A 262 -5.79 -5.32 28.22
C VAL A 262 -6.58 -6.47 28.88
N ARG A 263 -6.03 -7.13 29.91
CA ARG A 263 -6.74 -8.19 30.66
C ARG A 263 -7.54 -7.67 31.86
N ARG A 264 -7.33 -6.41 32.26
CA ARG A 264 -8.16 -5.69 33.23
C ARG A 264 -9.22 -4.89 32.50
#